data_AF-A0A7C1VEX8-F1
#
_entry.id   AF-A0A7C1VEX8-F1
#
_cell.length_a   1.000
_cell.length_b   1.000
_cell.length_c   1.000
_cell.angle_alpha   90.00
_cell.angle_beta   90.00
_cell.angle_gamma   90.00
#
_symmetry.space_group_name_H-M   'P 1'
#
loop_
_entity.id
_entity.type
_entity.pdbx_description
1 polymer ?
#
loop_
_entity_poly.entity_id
_entity_poly.type
_entity_poly.pdbx_seq_one_letter_code
_entity_poly.pdbx_strand_id
1 'polypeptide(L)' 'MPWHPQEYTPDPAIVNLELRDCSFEKPVRIDLLTGKVYELGEFEIINGNTVFNNIPLSDYPFLIAELDEIDLN' A
#
# COMPACT_ATOMS: atom_id res chain seq x y z
N MET A 1 -17.28 -29.85 -14.83
CA MET A 1 -16.47 -28.71 -15.30
C MET A 1 -15.03 -28.99 -14.87
N PRO A 2 -14.03 -28.90 -15.77
CA PRO A 2 -12.64 -29.09 -15.36
C PRO A 2 -12.20 -27.91 -14.48
N TRP A 3 -11.54 -28.24 -13.38
CA TRP A 3 -10.97 -27.28 -12.43
C TRP A 3 -9.83 -26.54 -13.13
N HIS A 4 -9.94 -25.22 -13.31
CA HIS A 4 -8.80 -24.41 -13.72
C HIS A 4 -7.95 -24.13 -12.48
N PRO A 5 -6.68 -24.56 -12.42
CA PRO A 5 -5.79 -24.15 -11.35
C PRO A 5 -5.77 -22.63 -11.29
N GLN A 6 -5.89 -22.12 -10.06
CA GLN A 6 -5.80 -20.71 -9.69
C GLN A 6 -4.82 -19.98 -10.61
N GLU A 7 -5.31 -18.91 -11.22
CA GLU A 7 -4.59 -18.10 -12.20
C GLU A 7 -3.16 -17.84 -11.71
N TYR A 8 -2.18 -18.37 -12.46
CA TYR A 8 -0.78 -18.05 -12.25
C TYR A 8 -0.59 -16.56 -12.57
N THR A 9 -0.66 -15.72 -11.55
CA THR A 9 -0.33 -14.29 -11.63
C THR A 9 1.07 -14.10 -11.05
N PRO A 10 2.13 -14.16 -11.88
CA PRO A 10 3.51 -14.02 -11.40
C PRO A 10 3.76 -12.64 -10.78
N ASP A 11 3.03 -11.64 -11.26
CA ASP A 11 3.09 -10.28 -10.76
C ASP A 11 1.86 -9.98 -9.90
N PRO A 12 2.04 -9.40 -8.70
CA PRO A 12 0.90 -8.96 -7.89
C PRO A 12 0.13 -7.88 -8.64
N ALA A 13 -1.20 -7.91 -8.52
CA ALA A 13 -2.03 -6.80 -8.99
C ALA A 13 -1.62 -5.52 -8.26
N ILE A 14 -1.64 -4.39 -8.95
CA ILE A 14 -1.25 -3.08 -8.40
C ILE A 14 -2.38 -2.06 -8.52
N VAL A 15 -2.39 -1.08 -7.64
CA VAL A 15 -3.34 0.03 -7.63
C VAL A 15 -2.62 1.35 -7.36
N ASN A 16 -3.17 2.45 -7.88
CA ASN A 16 -2.77 3.79 -7.51
C ASN A 16 -3.82 4.37 -6.54
N LEU A 17 -3.36 4.93 -5.42
CA LEU A 17 -4.24 5.52 -4.40
C LEU A 17 -4.07 7.03 -4.42
N GLU A 18 -5.17 7.75 -4.66
CA GLU A 18 -5.22 9.21 -4.59
C GLU A 18 -6.01 9.64 -3.34
N LEU A 19 -5.37 10.44 -2.50
CA LEU A 19 -5.90 10.93 -1.23
C LEU A 19 -6.04 12.45 -1.31
N ARG A 20 -7.25 12.95 -1.06
CA ARG A 20 -7.56 14.38 -1.00
C ARG A 20 -7.36 14.88 0.42
N ASP A 21 -6.89 16.11 0.55
CA ASP A 21 -6.70 16.80 1.83
C ASP A 21 -5.82 16.04 2.84
N CYS A 22 -4.92 15.18 2.33
CA CYS A 22 -3.93 14.44 3.11
C CYS A 22 -2.53 14.74 2.57
N SER A 23 -1.58 14.97 3.47
CA SER A 23 -0.16 15.14 3.18
C SER A 23 0.65 14.13 3.96
N PHE A 24 1.72 13.63 3.34
CA PHE A 24 2.65 12.72 3.98
C PHE A 24 4.09 13.25 3.89
N GLU A 25 4.92 12.94 4.87
CA GLU A 25 6.35 13.24 4.92
C GLU A 25 7.18 11.97 4.82
N LYS A 26 6.89 10.97 5.67
CA LYS A 26 7.58 9.68 5.69
C LYS A 26 6.58 8.52 5.83
N PRO A 27 5.75 8.31 4.80
CA PRO A 27 4.73 7.27 4.83
C PRO A 27 5.36 5.88 4.80
N VAL A 28 4.75 4.96 5.53
CA VAL A 28 5.08 3.53 5.54
C VAL A 28 3.85 2.68 5.34
N ARG A 29 4.05 1.48 4.79
CA ARG A 29 3.01 0.47 4.65
C ARG A 29 3.17 -0.57 5.74
N ILE A 30 2.10 -0.84 6.46
CA ILE A 30 2.04 -1.82 7.54
C ILE A 30 1.18 -3.00 7.09
N ASP A 31 1.77 -4.18 7.09
CA ASP A 31 1.01 -5.43 6.96
C ASP A 31 0.31 -5.71 8.30
N LEU A 32 -1.03 -5.65 8.30
CA LEU A 32 -1.83 -5.83 9.51
C LEU A 32 -1.98 -7.29 9.94
N LEU A 33 -1.60 -8.25 9.09
CA LEU A 33 -1.57 -9.66 9.45
C LEU A 33 -0.31 -10.01 10.24
N THR A 34 0.84 -9.46 9.85
CA THR A 34 2.14 -9.80 10.45
C THR A 34 2.73 -8.70 11.34
N GLY A 35 2.21 -7.48 11.29
CA GLY A 35 2.75 -6.31 11.98
C GLY A 35 4.03 -5.75 11.33
N LYS A 36 4.45 -6.28 10.18
CA LYS A 36 5.67 -5.82 9.51
C LYS A 36 5.46 -4.44 8.88
N VAL A 37 6.45 -3.57 9.06
CA VAL A 37 6.49 -2.24 8.47
C VAL A 37 7.44 -2.23 7.28
N TYR A 38 6.98 -1.64 6.19
CA TYR A 38 7.71 -1.50 4.94
C TYR A 38 7.76 -0.02 4.54
N GLU A 39 8.93 0.45 4.13
CA GLU A 39 9.03 1.76 3.50
C GLU A 39 8.19 1.77 2.20
N LEU A 40 7.43 2.85 2.01
CA LEU A 40 6.78 3.11 0.74
C LEU A 40 7.78 3.79 -0.20
N GLY A 41 7.69 3.46 -1.49
CA GLY A 41 8.45 4.16 -2.52
C GLY A 41 8.02 5.62 -2.67
N GLU A 42 8.57 6.30 -3.69
CA GLU A 42 8.20 7.69 -3.99
C GLU A 42 6.68 7.82 -4.21
N PHE A 43 6.10 8.84 -3.58
CA PHE A 43 4.73 9.29 -3.79
C PHE A 43 4.76 10.71 -4.35
N GLU A 44 3.69 11.11 -5.01
CA GLU A 44 3.60 12.40 -5.69
C GLU A 44 2.52 13.27 -5.06
N ILE A 45 2.71 14.59 -5.12
CA ILE A 45 1.66 15.56 -4.82
C ILE A 45 1.14 16.12 -6.15
N ILE A 46 -0.09 15.74 -6.54
CA ILE A 46 -0.73 16.16 -7.78
C ILE A 46 -1.97 16.98 -7.45
N ASN A 47 -2.02 18.24 -7.88
CA ASN A 47 -3.13 19.17 -7.61
C ASN A 47 -3.47 19.30 -6.10
N GLY A 48 -2.48 19.15 -5.22
CA GLY A 48 -2.69 19.17 -3.76
C GLY A 48 -3.14 17.84 -3.16
N ASN A 49 -3.31 16.79 -3.97
CA ASN A 49 -3.64 15.44 -3.51
C ASN A 49 -2.37 14.59 -3.41
N THR A 50 -2.29 13.74 -2.39
CA THR A 50 -1.22 12.75 -2.29
C THR A 50 -1.56 11.53 -3.13
N VAL A 51 -0.65 11.12 -4.01
CA VAL A 51 -0.81 9.99 -4.92
C VAL A 51 0.27 8.95 -4.66
N PHE A 52 -0.13 7.77 -4.21
CA PHE A 52 0.72 6.59 -4.09
C PHE A 52 0.56 5.71 -5.32
N ASN A 53 1.66 5.50 -6.05
CA ASN A 53 1.65 4.69 -7.27
C ASN A 53 2.12 3.25 -7.01
N ASN A 54 1.62 2.31 -7.80
CA ASN A 54 2.08 0.91 -7.83
C ASN A 54 1.98 0.19 -6.48
N ILE A 55 0.93 0.46 -5.69
CA ILE A 55 0.70 -0.23 -4.43
C ILE A 55 0.22 -1.65 -4.74
N PRO A 56 0.94 -2.69 -4.28
CA PRO A 56 0.52 -4.07 -4.52
C PRO A 56 -0.75 -4.38 -3.73
N LEU A 57 -1.75 -4.88 -4.43
CA LEU A 57 -2.97 -5.41 -3.87
C LEU A 57 -2.69 -6.77 -3.23
N SER A 58 -3.24 -6.95 -2.04
CA SER A 58 -3.21 -8.17 -1.27
C SER A 58 -4.64 -8.60 -0.92
N ASP A 59 -4.83 -9.88 -0.65
CA ASP A 59 -6.09 -10.45 -0.17
C ASP A 59 -6.30 -10.27 1.36
N TYR A 60 -5.42 -9.49 1.99
CA TYR A 60 -5.48 -9.07 3.38
C TYR A 60 -5.36 -7.55 3.51
N PRO A 61 -5.88 -6.94 4.60
CA PRO A 61 -5.81 -5.51 4.79
C PRO A 61 -4.39 -5.06 5.17
N PHE A 62 -4.00 -3.90 4.67
CA PHE A 62 -2.79 -3.18 5.08
C PHE A 62 -3.15 -1.74 5.45
N LEU A 63 -2.25 -1.06 6.16
CA LEU A 63 -2.37 0.35 6.49
C LEU A 63 -1.25 1.15 5.81
N ILE A 64 -1.56 2.36 5.36
CA ILE A 64 -0.56 3.38 5.04
C ILE A 64 -0.68 4.46 6.11
N ALA A 65 0.42 4.76 6.78
CA ALA A 65 0.48 5.73 7.88
C ALA A 65 1.82 6.46 7.88
N GLU A 66 1.90 7.59 8.60
CA GLU A 66 3.18 8.23 8.89
C GLU A 66 4.01 7.37 9.85
N LEU A 67 5.31 7.26 9.60
CA LEU A 67 6.19 6.47 10.45
C LEU A 67 6.16 6.93 11.91
N ASP A 68 6.11 8.26 12.12
CA ASP A 68 6.17 8.87 13.45
C ASP A 68 4.87 8.67 14.26
N GLU A 69 3.79 8.22 13.61
CA GLU A 69 2.51 7.88 14.25
C GLU A 69 2.45 6.41 14.71
N ILE A 70 3.51 5.63 14.47
CA ILE A 70 3.58 4.20 14.79
C ILE A 70 4.51 3.97 15.97
N ASP A 71 3.98 3.41 17.05
CA ASP A 71 4.76 2.93 18.19
C ASP A 71 5.21 1.48 17.97
N LEU A 72 6.47 1.29 17.59
CA LEU A 72 7.11 -0.01 17.46
C LEU A 72 7.72 -0.40 18.81
N ASN A 73 6.89 -1.01 19.66
CA ASN A 73 7.34 -1.60 20.93
C ASN A 73 8.28 -2.80 20.74
#